data_AF-A0A965R1D6-F1
#
_entry.id   AF-A0A965R1D6-F1
#
_cell.length_a   1.000
_cell.length_b   1.000
_cell.length_c   1.000
_cell.angle_alpha   90.00
_cell.angle_beta   90.00
_cell.angle_gamma   90.00
#
_symmetry.space_group_name_H-M   'P 1'
#
loop_
_entity.id
_entity.type
_entity.pdbx_description
1 polymer ?
#
loop_
_entity_poly.entity_id
_entity_poly.type
_entity_poly.pdbx_seq_one_letter_code
_entity_poly.pdbx_strand_id
1 'polypeptide(L)'
;MRAVREAHHVYVVELDPEVLQQARFRKSNPAYVDGMPCVYVGMTGLDPDVRFDKHKAGIQANRYVQRYGLHLRPDLYAHLNPMPYGDAQYMEVDLAI
;
A
#
# COMPACT_ATOMS: atom_id res chain seq x y z
N MET A 1 10.34 -22.01 23.85
CA MET A 1 9.89 -21.74 22.46
C MET A 1 9.59 -20.26 22.33
N ARG A 2 10.17 -19.59 21.33
CA ARG A 2 10.02 -18.14 21.12
C ARG A 2 8.67 -17.90 20.43
N ALA A 3 7.64 -17.55 21.19
CA ALA A 3 6.37 -17.12 20.62
C ALA A 3 6.48 -15.64 20.22
N VAL A 4 6.81 -15.36 18.95
CA VAL A 4 6.64 -14.05 18.29
C VAL A 4 6.29 -14.31 16.82
N ARG A 5 5.00 -14.31 16.45
CA ARG A 5 4.27 -13.22 15.76
C ARG A 5 4.63 -13.07 14.28
N GLU A 6 3.98 -13.84 13.40
CA GLU A 6 3.86 -13.43 11.98
C GLU A 6 2.79 -12.33 11.85
N ALA A 7 2.96 -11.24 12.61
CA ALA A 7 2.11 -10.08 12.51
C ALA A 7 2.50 -9.33 11.24
N HIS A 8 1.62 -9.38 10.26
CA HIS A 8 1.68 -8.61 9.03
C HIS A 8 0.68 -7.47 9.11
N HIS A 9 0.96 -6.48 8.28
CA HIS A 9 0.15 -5.29 8.14
C HIS A 9 -0.18 -5.13 6.66
N VAL A 10 -1.44 -4.87 6.34
CA VAL A 10 -1.78 -4.18 5.10
C VAL A 10 -1.60 -2.69 5.29
N TYR A 11 -1.29 -1.98 4.22
CA TYR A 11 -1.19 -0.52 4.25
C TYR A 11 -1.66 0.06 2.92
N VAL A 12 -2.23 1.26 3.00
CA VAL A 12 -2.68 2.04 1.86
C VAL A 12 -1.93 3.36 1.85
N VAL A 13 -1.32 3.68 0.72
CA VAL A 13 -0.67 4.96 0.46
C VAL A 13 -1.50 5.74 -0.54
N GLU A 14 -1.83 6.98 -0.21
CA GLU A 14 -2.37 7.92 -1.19
C GLU A 14 -1.25 8.38 -2.14
N LEU A 15 -1.52 8.31 -3.44
CA LEU A 15 -0.62 8.71 -4.50
C LEU A 15 -1.07 10.05 -5.09
N ASP A 16 -0.10 10.88 -5.44
CA ASP A 16 -0.32 12.09 -6.22
C ASP A 16 -1.02 11.74 -7.56
N PRO A 17 -2.12 12.44 -7.93
CA PRO A 17 -2.83 12.22 -9.18
C PRO A 17 -1.95 12.28 -10.44
N GLU A 18 -0.77 12.92 -10.37
CA GLU A 18 0.22 12.88 -11.46
C GLU A 18 0.61 11.44 -11.87
N VAL A 19 0.43 10.45 -10.99
CA VAL A 19 0.61 9.03 -11.31
C VAL A 19 -0.26 8.57 -12.49
N LEU A 20 -1.41 9.22 -12.74
CA LEU A 20 -2.26 8.96 -13.90
C LEU A 20 -1.54 9.26 -15.23
N GLN A 21 -0.50 10.10 -15.25
CA GLN A 21 0.28 10.30 -16.47
C GLN A 21 1.06 9.04 -16.87
N GLN A 22 1.33 8.13 -15.92
CA GLN A 22 2.02 6.86 -16.18
C GLN A 22 1.09 5.89 -16.92
N ALA A 23 1.39 5.64 -18.20
CA ALA A 23 0.59 4.75 -19.05
C ALA A 23 0.39 3.35 -18.47
N ARG A 24 1.41 2.81 -17.78
CA ARG A 24 1.30 1.50 -17.11
C ARG A 24 0.32 1.53 -15.93
N PHE A 25 0.31 2.62 -15.16
CA PHE A 25 -0.61 2.78 -14.03
C PHE A 25 -2.06 2.86 -14.53
N ARG A 26 -2.33 3.70 -15.53
CA ARG A 26 -3.66 3.77 -16.17
C ARG A 26 -4.11 2.45 -16.75
N LYS A 27 -3.22 1.74 -17.47
CA LYS A 27 -3.55 0.44 -18.06
C LYS A 27 -3.93 -0.61 -17.02
N SER A 28 -3.32 -0.56 -15.83
CA SER A 28 -3.65 -1.44 -14.71
C SER A 28 -4.95 -1.07 -13.99
N ASN A 29 -5.46 0.16 -14.19
CA ASN A 29 -6.68 0.66 -13.56
C ASN A 29 -7.68 1.12 -14.65
N PRO A 30 -8.18 0.21 -15.52
CA PRO A 30 -9.02 0.58 -16.66
C PRO A 30 -10.40 1.12 -16.26
N ALA A 31 -10.84 0.84 -15.03
CA ALA A 31 -12.12 1.29 -14.46
C ALA A 31 -11.97 2.52 -13.54
N TYR A 32 -10.82 3.21 -13.58
CA TYR A 32 -10.61 4.42 -12.78
C TYR A 32 -11.69 5.47 -13.07
N VAL A 33 -12.23 6.07 -12.02
CA VAL A 33 -13.21 7.15 -12.09
C VAL A 33 -12.52 8.46 -11.77
N ASP A 34 -12.62 9.43 -12.68
CA ASP A 34 -11.99 10.74 -12.52
C ASP A 34 -12.40 11.42 -11.20
N GLY A 35 -11.39 11.92 -10.47
CA GLY A 35 -11.57 12.57 -9.18
C GLY A 35 -11.49 11.62 -7.97
N MET A 36 -11.48 10.30 -8.18
CA MET A 36 -11.21 9.35 -7.10
C MET A 36 -9.72 9.38 -6.72
N PRO A 37 -9.38 9.17 -5.43
CA PRO A 37 -7.99 9.12 -5.00
C PRO A 37 -7.25 7.97 -5.69
N CYS A 38 -6.01 8.22 -6.12
CA CYS A 38 -5.11 7.16 -6.56
C CYS A 38 -4.44 6.54 -5.34
N VAL A 39 -4.50 5.23 -5.18
CA VAL A 39 -3.90 4.56 -4.03
C VAL A 39 -2.94 3.44 -4.45
N TYR A 40 -2.00 3.14 -3.57
CA TYR A 40 -1.21 1.93 -3.60
C TYR A 40 -1.53 1.10 -2.36
N VAL A 41 -1.90 -0.16 -2.56
CA VAL A 41 -2.09 -1.13 -1.50
C VAL A 41 -0.90 -2.07 -1.47
N GLY A 42 -0.44 -2.41 -0.26
CA GLY A 42 0.55 -3.45 -0.09
C GLY A 42 0.47 -4.11 1.28
N MET A 43 1.24 -5.18 1.46
CA MET A 43 1.47 -5.78 2.79
C MET A 43 2.93 -5.71 3.24
N THR A 44 3.17 -5.84 4.53
CA THR A 44 4.51 -5.87 5.12
C THR A 44 4.53 -6.57 6.49
N GLY A 45 5.67 -7.17 6.85
CA GLY A 45 5.96 -7.58 8.24
C GLY A 45 6.63 -6.48 9.08
N LEU A 46 6.72 -5.26 8.55
CA LEU A 46 7.20 -4.07 9.26
C LEU A 46 6.00 -3.25 9.73
N ASP A 47 6.27 -2.28 10.59
CA ASP A 47 5.32 -1.20 10.82
C ASP A 47 5.05 -0.42 9.50
N PRO A 48 3.80 -0.07 9.17
CA PRO A 48 3.44 0.68 7.96
C PRO A 48 4.21 2.00 7.77
N ASP A 49 4.46 2.76 8.84
CA ASP A 49 5.22 4.03 8.74
C ASP A 49 6.66 3.74 8.33
N VAL A 50 7.30 2.75 8.97
CA VAL A 50 8.65 2.30 8.60
C VAL A 50 8.70 1.79 7.16
N ARG A 51 7.65 1.09 6.72
CA ARG A 51 7.56 0.58 5.35
C ARG A 51 7.43 1.72 4.34
N PHE A 52 6.65 2.74 4.66
CA PHE A 52 6.47 3.93 3.84
C PHE A 52 7.76 4.75 3.76
N ASP A 53 8.46 4.98 4.87
CA ASP A 53 9.76 5.66 4.90
C ASP A 53 10.80 4.96 4.02
N LYS A 54 10.86 3.62 4.08
CA LYS A 54 11.72 2.83 3.19
C LYS A 54 11.39 3.04 1.73
N HIS A 55 10.11 3.08 1.36
CA HIS A 55 9.70 3.40 -0.01
C HIS A 55 10.18 4.78 -0.44
N LYS A 56 9.97 5.80 0.39
CA LYS A 56 10.39 7.19 0.10
C LYS A 56 11.91 7.32 0.01
N ALA A 57 12.66 6.56 0.80
CA ALA A 57 14.12 6.47 0.74
C ALA A 57 14.66 5.63 -0.43
N GLY A 58 13.81 4.97 -1.23
CA GLY A 58 14.24 4.11 -2.34
C GLY A 58 14.76 2.74 -1.92
N ILE A 59 14.54 2.33 -0.67
CA ILE A 59 15.02 1.06 -0.11
C ILE A 59 13.90 0.02 -0.25
N GLN A 60 14.14 -1.03 -1.05
CA GLN A 60 13.11 -2.04 -1.36
C GLN A 60 11.78 -1.40 -1.78
N ALA A 61 11.88 -0.36 -2.63
CA ALA A 61 10.79 0.56 -2.89
C ALA A 61 9.94 0.15 -4.10
N ASN A 62 8.64 0.43 -4.02
CA ASN A 62 7.76 0.48 -5.17
C ASN A 62 7.93 1.84 -5.86
N ARG A 63 8.14 1.83 -7.18
CA ARG A 63 8.38 3.05 -7.97
C ARG A 63 7.28 4.10 -7.82
N TYR A 64 6.02 3.69 -7.67
CA TYR A 64 4.89 4.60 -7.60
C TYR A 64 4.82 5.23 -6.21
N VAL A 65 4.96 4.44 -5.14
CA VAL A 65 5.02 4.96 -3.77
C VAL A 65 6.22 5.89 -3.58
N GLN A 66 7.39 5.51 -4.10
CA GLN A 66 8.60 6.33 -4.01
C GLN A 66 8.37 7.71 -4.65
N ARG A 67 7.89 7.74 -5.90
CA ARG A 67 7.78 8.97 -6.69
C ARG A 67 6.53 9.79 -6.36
N TYR A 68 5.40 9.13 -6.17
CA TYR A 68 4.07 9.76 -6.06
C TYR A 68 3.43 9.58 -4.68
N GLY A 69 3.98 8.78 -3.78
CA GLY A 69 3.38 8.58 -2.45
C GLY A 69 3.38 9.87 -1.63
N LEU A 70 2.18 10.29 -1.21
CA LEU A 70 1.92 11.49 -0.41
C LEU A 70 1.95 11.17 1.09
N HIS A 71 1.07 10.27 1.54
CA HIS A 71 0.99 9.81 2.93
C HIS A 71 0.23 8.48 3.04
N LEU A 72 0.30 7.86 4.21
CA LEU A 72 -0.54 6.70 4.53
C LEU A 72 -2.00 7.12 4.75
N ARG A 73 -2.91 6.18 4.49
CA ARG A 73 -4.36 6.30 4.72
C ARG A 73 -4.83 5.28 5.78
N PRO A 74 -4.45 5.47 7.06
CA PRO A 74 -4.77 4.51 8.12
C PRO A 74 -6.28 4.33 8.33
N ASP A 75 -7.10 5.30 7.95
CA ASP A 75 -8.56 5.20 7.93
C ASP A 75 -9.06 4.00 7.12
N LEU A 76 -8.31 3.58 6.09
CA LEU A 76 -8.67 2.47 5.20
C LEU A 76 -8.23 1.10 5.70
N TYR A 77 -7.23 1.02 6.59
CA TYR A 77 -6.57 -0.26 6.88
C TYR A 77 -6.23 -0.52 8.36
N ALA A 78 -6.14 0.51 9.20
CA ALA A 78 -5.58 0.35 10.55
C ALA A 78 -6.37 -0.62 11.42
N HIS A 79 -7.70 -0.63 11.27
CA HIS A 79 -8.61 -1.52 12.01
C HIS A 79 -8.47 -3.00 11.64
N LEU A 80 -7.82 -3.31 10.52
CA LEU A 80 -7.57 -4.68 10.06
C LEU A 80 -6.27 -5.25 10.65
N ASN A 81 -5.39 -4.39 11.15
CA ASN A 81 -4.04 -4.77 11.56
C ASN A 81 -3.91 -4.97 13.08
N PRO A 82 -2.96 -5.81 13.53
CA PRO A 82 -2.14 -6.73 12.73
C PRO A 82 -2.90 -8.01 12.38
N MET A 83 -2.47 -8.71 11.34
CA MET A 83 -3.08 -9.98 10.90
C MET A 83 -2.01 -11.03 10.51
N PRO A 84 -2.37 -12.32 10.45
CA PRO A 84 -1.50 -13.37 9.89
C PRO A 84 -1.08 -13.07 8.44
N TYR A 85 0.03 -13.66 7.98
CA TYR A 85 0.55 -13.48 6.62
C TYR A 85 -0.50 -13.79 5.53
N GLY A 86 -1.19 -14.94 5.64
CA GLY A 86 -2.18 -15.35 4.65
C GLY A 86 -3.36 -14.37 4.55
N ASP A 87 -3.80 -13.84 5.68
CA ASP A 87 -4.87 -12.85 5.74
C ASP A 87 -4.41 -11.51 5.13
N ALA A 88 -3.15 -11.13 5.36
CA ALA A 88 -2.57 -9.93 4.76
C ALA A 88 -2.46 -10.02 3.24
N GLN A 89 -2.12 -11.20 2.71
CA GLN A 89 -2.12 -11.43 1.26
C GLN A 89 -3.53 -11.31 0.66
N TYR A 90 -4.54 -11.88 1.33
CA TYR A 90 -5.92 -11.77 0.88
C TYR A 90 -6.39 -10.31 0.91
N MET A 91 -6.14 -9.61 2.02
CA MET A 91 -6.59 -8.25 2.23
C MET A 91 -5.87 -7.22 1.34
N GLU A 92 -4.60 -7.47 0.96
CA GLU A 92 -3.90 -6.65 -0.05
C GLU A 92 -4.63 -6.64 -1.39
N VAL A 93 -5.22 -7.77 -1.78
CA VAL A 93 -5.99 -7.87 -3.04
C VAL A 93 -7.37 -7.26 -2.87
N ASP A 94 -8.06 -7.56 -1.77
CA ASP A 94 -9.43 -7.09 -1.53
C ASP A 94 -9.52 -5.56 -1.47
N LEU A 95 -8.55 -4.90 -0.80
CA LEU A 95 -8.46 -3.44 -0.73
C LEU A 95 -8.08 -2.77 -2.07
N ALA A 96 -7.62 -3.54 -3.06
CA ALA A 96 -7.11 -3.02 -4.33
C ALA A 96 -8.12 -3.11 -5.49
N ILE A 97 -9.36 -3.54 -5.23
CA ILE A 97 -10.47 -3.68 -6.19
C ILE A 97 -11.40 -2.48 -6.10
#